data_AF-A0A7V3KF21-F1
#
_entry.id   AF-A0A7V3KF21-F1
#
_cell.length_a   1.000
_cell.length_b   1.000
_cell.length_c   1.000
_cell.angle_alpha   90.00
_cell.angle_beta   90.00
_cell.angle_gamma   90.00
#
_symmetry.space_group_name_H-M   'P 1'
#
loop_
_entity.id
_entity.type
_entity.pdbx_description
1 polymer ?
#
loop_
_entity_poly.entity_id
_entity_poly.type
_entity_poly.pdbx_seq_one_letter_code
_entity_poly.pdbx_strand_id
1 'polypeptide(L)' 'MKRTIVLVDHQTGKKFRIIIDPKPSCQDCGLSGSGLQETPFAMGLRESFDRELKQLRVICARCGKELGVYPAVEV' A
#
# COMPACT_ATOMS: atom_id res chain seq x y z
N MET A 1 -2.34 -5.65 -12.84
CA MET A 1 -1.58 -4.44 -13.21
C MET A 1 -0.63 -4.14 -12.07
N LYS A 2 0.68 -4.06 -12.35
CA LYS A 2 1.73 -3.85 -11.36
C LYS A 2 1.96 -2.36 -11.06
N ARG A 3 2.17 -1.99 -9.79
CA ARG A 3 2.63 -0.64 -9.37
C ARG A 3 4.04 -0.76 -8.78
N THR A 4 4.94 0.15 -9.12
CA THR A 4 6.27 0.22 -8.50
C THR A 4 6.37 1.51 -7.68
N ILE A 5 6.85 1.38 -6.44
CA ILE A 5 7.13 2.51 -5.55
C ILE A 5 8.64 2.55 -5.31
N VAL A 6 9.22 3.74 -5.37
CA VAL A 6 10.62 3.97 -4.98
C VAL A 6 10.60 4.87 -3.75
N LEU A 7 11.06 4.34 -2.63
CA LEU A 7 11.25 5.08 -1.40
C LEU A 7 12.71 5.53 -1.31
N VAL A 8 12.93 6.76 -0.86
CA VAL A 8 14.27 7.30 -0.61
C VAL A 8 14.38 7.62 0.86
N ASP A 9 15.35 6.99 1.54
CA ASP A 9 15.68 7.31 2.92
C ASP A 9 16.51 8.60 2.95
N HIS A 10 15.93 9.69 3.45
CA HIS A 10 16.57 11.00 3.46
C HIS A 10 17.76 11.12 4.42
N GLN A 11 17.92 10.19 5.37
CA GLN A 11 19.03 10.23 6.33
C GLN A 11 20.29 9.54 5.77
N THR A 12 20.12 8.43 5.05
CA THR A 12 21.23 7.60 4.53
C THR A 12 21.39 7.68 3.02
N GLY A 13 20.45 8.29 2.30
CA GLY A 13 20.45 8.36 0.84
C GLY A 13 20.10 7.04 0.15
N LYS A 14 19.82 5.98 0.92
CA LYS A 14 19.49 4.65 0.38
C LYS A 14 18.13 4.68 -0.33
N LYS A 15 18.06 3.96 -1.45
CA LYS A 15 16.83 3.83 -2.23
C LYS A 15 16.28 2.41 -2.07
N PHE A 16 14.97 2.32 -1.95
CA PHE A 16 14.26 1.04 -1.84
C PHE A 16 13.20 0.98 -2.93
N ARG A 17 13.25 -0.07 -3.74
CA ARG A 17 12.28 -0.36 -4.78
C ARG A 17 11.30 -1.42 -4.30
N ILE A 18 10.02 -1.12 -4.36
CA ILE A 18 8.92 -2.03 -3.97
C ILE A 18 8.04 -2.27 -5.20
N ILE A 19 7.75 -3.54 -5.48
CA ILE A 19 6.83 -3.94 -6.54
C ILE A 19 5.54 -4.45 -5.89
N ILE A 20 4.45 -3.74 -6.15
CA ILE A 20 3.11 -4.09 -5.70
C ILE A 20 2.38 -4.76 -6.85
N ASP A 21 2.29 -6.08 -6.80
CA ASP A 21 1.50 -6.90 -7.73
C ASP A 21 1.04 -8.18 -7.02
N PRO A 22 -0.28 -8.49 -7.01
CA PRO A 22 -1.38 -7.65 -7.50
C PRO A 22 -1.58 -6.37 -6.64
N LYS A 23 -2.20 -5.35 -7.22
CA LYS A 23 -2.57 -4.13 -6.49
C LYS A 23 -3.58 -4.49 -5.40
N PRO A 24 -3.34 -4.12 -4.13
CA PRO A 24 -4.24 -4.44 -3.04
C PRO A 24 -5.54 -3.65 -3.19
N SER A 25 -6.65 -4.31 -2.90
CA SER A 25 -7.99 -3.71 -2.91
C SER A 25 -8.79 -4.20 -1.71
N CYS A 26 -9.33 -3.30 -0.89
CA CYS A 26 -10.30 -3.67 0.13
C CYS A 26 -11.66 -3.88 -0.53
N GLN A 27 -11.95 -5.09 -0.99
CA GLN A 27 -13.30 -5.47 -1.45
C GLN A 27 -14.25 -5.75 -0.27
N ASP A 28 -13.67 -6.10 0.88
CA ASP A 28 -14.34 -6.60 2.08
C ASP A 28 -14.83 -5.47 3.02
N CYS A 29 -14.59 -4.21 2.64
CA CYS A 29 -15.05 -3.05 3.37
C CYS A 29 -16.53 -2.82 3.03
N GLY A 30 -17.41 -3.64 3.61
CA GLY A 30 -18.84 -3.67 3.32
C GLY A 30 -19.50 -2.29 3.27
N LEU A 31 -19.74 -1.79 2.06
CA LEU A 31 -20.73 -0.76 1.80
C LEU A 31 -22.08 -1.48 1.64
N SER A 32 -22.71 -1.78 2.77
CA SER A 32 -24.17 -1.93 2.79
C SER A 32 -24.74 -0.51 2.84
N GLY A 33 -25.27 -0.04 1.71
CA GLY A 33 -26.15 1.13 1.66
C GLY A 33 -25.53 2.42 1.12
N SER A 34 -26.22 2.94 0.11
CA SER A 34 -26.25 4.34 -0.33
C SER A 34 -25.10 4.81 -1.23
N GLY A 35 -25.38 4.71 -2.53
CA GLY A 35 -25.50 5.89 -3.38
C GLY A 35 -24.30 6.83 -3.48
N LEU A 36 -23.81 6.92 -4.73
CA LEU A 36 -22.97 7.97 -5.30
C LEU A 36 -21.45 7.80 -5.19
N GLN A 37 -20.90 7.74 -6.40
CA GLN A 37 -19.60 8.22 -6.84
C GLN A 37 -18.42 7.24 -6.65
N GLU A 38 -18.06 6.63 -7.77
CA GLU A 38 -16.73 6.07 -8.03
C GLU A 38 -15.69 7.15 -7.71
N THR A 39 -15.13 7.11 -6.51
CA THR A 39 -13.99 7.96 -6.16
C THR A 39 -12.72 7.22 -6.57
N PRO A 40 -11.89 7.82 -7.43
CA PRO A 40 -10.75 7.14 -8.04
C PRO A 40 -9.65 6.92 -6.99
N PHE A 41 -9.38 5.65 -6.67
CA PHE A 41 -8.10 5.13 -6.16
C PHE A 41 -7.39 5.77 -4.93
N ALA A 42 -7.93 6.78 -4.26
CA ALA A 42 -7.22 7.53 -3.22
C ALA A 42 -7.78 7.40 -1.79
N MET A 43 -9.00 6.89 -1.59
CA MET A 43 -9.59 6.83 -0.24
C MET A 43 -9.63 5.41 0.32
N GLY A 44 -8.54 5.00 0.98
CA GLY A 44 -8.63 3.89 1.93
C GLY A 44 -7.43 2.96 2.09
N LEU A 45 -6.23 3.32 1.64
CA LEU A 45 -5.03 2.51 1.85
C LEU A 45 -4.04 3.25 2.75
N ARG A 46 -3.55 2.59 3.79
CA ARG A 46 -2.49 3.06 4.67
C ARG A 46 -1.24 2.23 4.38
N GLU A 47 -0.21 2.88 3.86
CA GLU A 47 1.07 2.27 3.55
C GLU A 47 2.01 2.48 4.76
N SER A 48 2.65 1.42 5.24
CA SER A 48 3.61 1.47 6.35
C SER A 48 4.86 0.70 5.95
N PHE A 49 6.00 1.39 5.92
CA PHE A 49 7.28 0.81 5.53
C PHE A 49 8.09 0.42 6.77
N ASP A 50 8.46 -0.84 6.87
CA ASP A 50 9.36 -1.38 7.88
C ASP A 50 10.77 -1.42 7.30
N ARG A 51 11.67 -0.60 7.88
CA ARG A 51 13.03 -0.41 7.39
C ARG A 51 13.94 -1.60 7.74
N GLU A 52 13.72 -2.22 8.88
CA GLU A 52 14.54 -3.35 9.36
C GLU A 52 14.25 -4.59 8.54
N LEU A 53 12.97 -4.85 8.30
CA LEU A 53 12.48 -5.98 7.51
C LEU A 53 12.43 -5.68 6.02
N LYS A 54 12.75 -4.44 5.61
CA LYS A 54 12.71 -3.96 4.21
C LYS A 54 11.41 -4.36 3.51
N GLN A 55 10.27 -4.01 4.09
CA GLN A 55 8.96 -4.40 3.56
C GLN A 55 7.94 -3.28 3.69
N LEU A 56 7.05 -3.17 2.70
CA LEU A 56 5.91 -2.28 2.71
C LEU A 56 4.65 -3.07 3.05
N ARG A 57 4.01 -2.72 4.16
CA ARG A 57 2.68 -3.22 4.51
C ARG A 57 1.64 -2.27 3.97
N VAL A 58 0.62 -2.82 3.31
CA VAL A 58 -0.55 -2.07 2.86
C VAL A 58 -1.74 -2.54 3.66
N ILE A 59 -2.36 -1.61 4.38
CA ILE A 59 -3.49 -1.84 5.26
C ILE A 59 -4.68 -1.07 4.73
N CYS A 60 -5.89 -1.59 4.86
CA CYS A 60 -7.07 -0.78 4.60
C CYS A 60 -7.24 0.27 5.70
N ALA A 61 -7.24 1.55 5.32
CA ALA A 61 -7.50 2.66 6.23
C ALA A 61 -8.95 2.69 6.77
N ARG A 62 -9.89 1.96 6.15
CA ARG A 62 -11.29 1.86 6.62
C ARG A 62 -11.49 0.76 7.67
N CYS A 63 -11.10 -0.48 7.39
CA CYS A 63 -11.33 -1.62 8.28
C CYS A 63 -10.08 -2.08 9.06
N GLY A 64 -8.91 -1.50 8.78
CA GLY A 64 -7.65 -1.90 9.42
C GLY A 64 -7.10 -3.26 8.96
N LYS A 65 -7.75 -3.94 7.99
CA LYS A 65 -7.32 -5.24 7.46
C LYS A 65 -6.03 -5.10 6.67
N GLU A 66 -5.05 -5.98 6.93
CA GLU A 66 -3.86 -6.09 6.10
C GLU A 66 -4.26 -6.61 4.72
N LEU A 67 -3.94 -5.84 3.67
CA LEU A 67 -4.26 -6.17 2.29
C LEU A 67 -3.08 -6.79 1.55
N GLY A 68 -1.87 -6.59 2.06
CA GLY A 68 -0.67 -7.21 1.53
C GLY A 68 0.62 -6.71 2.18
N VAL A 69 1.66 -7.52 2.07
CA VAL A 69 3.03 -7.19 2.48
C VAL A 69 3.93 -7.39 1.26
N TYR A 70 4.69 -6.36 0.91
CA TYR A 70 5.50 -6.33 -0.29
C TYR A 70 6.97 -6.12 0.08
N PRO A 71 7.88 -7.01 -0.35
CA PRO A 71 9.29 -6.85 -0.08
C PRO A 71 9.86 -5.63 -0.83
N ALA A 72 10.82 -4.97 -0.20
CA ALA A 72 11.57 -3.87 -0.77
C ALA A 72 13.00 -4.32 -1.04
N VAL A 73 13.49 -4.03 -2.25
CA VAL A 73 14.86 -4.31 -2.65
C VAL A 73 15.63 -3.00 -2.61
N GLU A 74 16.74 -2.99 -1.90
CA GLU A 74 17.68 -1.86 -1.90
C GLU A 74 18.31 -1.73 -3.30
N VAL A 75 18.31 -0.51 -3.86
CA VAL A 75 18.81 -0.20 -5.21
C VAL A 75 19.84 0.91 -5.20
#